data_AF-A0A3C1PWD6-F1
#
_entry.id   AF-A0A3C1PWD6-F1
#
_cell.length_a   1.000
_cell.length_b   1.000
_cell.length_c   1.000
_cell.angle_alpha   90.00
_cell.angle_beta   90.00
_cell.angle_gamma   90.00
#
_symmetry.space_group_name_H-M   'P 1'
#
loop_
_entity.id
_entity.type
_entity.pdbx_description
1 polymer ?
#
loop_
_entity_poly.entity_id
_entity_poly.type
_entity_poly.pdbx_seq_one_letter_code
_entity_poly.pdbx_strand_id
1 'polypeptide(L)'
;MRKHSCRQDVGIIKLIHRHLTRSDWRCKERSVSKTEKRAAKVKEQAVTGEELDSDKKPEATETLNISEAPRSNSWIANLLSVVACVAVGSGGWFMWTEVQTVKRSVNSVDEAIQSVNSQLVQIVALQENTRDMRGQMERLESRIARADERNQSVINRVETVAEELAKAQVDTRSSYVLAEAEYLLKLADQRLLIERNPETATNLMRTAQGLLSQLEDGRLLSVREQLAQDIQLLSTIPNVDLLGIQAELMALDLVLNELKLPVRRLNLETDAPTEDDAQKFIDSLSAFIRIREVNAPIAPLVSASDAGRAREVLRLSLEQIKVALVREDQELFDAGLAQAKRLSRHFFDVTEGAGMRVMMVLSTLEGIQIARNIPDAARGLRALKAYRDALTQERLSTGSVKQ
;
A
#
# COMPACT_ATOMS: atom_id res chain seq x y z
N MET A 1 17.75 46.09 -6.60
CA MET A 1 18.18 46.62 -7.93
C MET A 1 18.19 45.49 -8.96
N ARG A 2 18.43 45.85 -10.23
CA ARG A 2 18.67 45.03 -11.44
C ARG A 2 19.45 43.72 -11.15
N LYS A 3 19.12 42.54 -11.69
CA LYS A 3 19.15 42.09 -13.12
C LYS A 3 20.54 42.15 -13.76
N HIS A 4 21.11 41.00 -14.14
CA HIS A 4 21.40 40.52 -15.52
C HIS A 4 22.13 39.15 -15.46
N SER A 5 21.67 38.09 -16.15
CA SER A 5 21.98 37.66 -17.55
C SER A 5 23.40 37.07 -17.73
N CYS A 6 23.64 36.00 -18.50
CA CYS A 6 22.77 35.21 -19.40
C CYS A 6 23.33 33.79 -19.73
N ARG A 7 22.50 32.96 -20.42
CA ARG A 7 22.75 32.00 -21.55
C ARG A 7 24.20 31.54 -21.88
N GLN A 8 24.52 30.34 -22.40
CA GLN A 8 23.79 29.21 -23.06
C GLN A 8 24.72 27.94 -23.01
N ASP A 9 24.58 26.76 -23.65
CA ASP A 9 23.68 26.10 -24.65
C ASP A 9 23.77 24.55 -24.42
N VAL A 10 22.70 23.72 -24.47
CA VAL A 10 22.07 22.98 -25.61
C VAL A 10 22.73 21.67 -26.06
N GLY A 11 21.88 20.61 -26.17
CA GLY A 11 22.17 19.29 -26.74
C GLY A 11 22.09 18.15 -25.71
N ILE A 12 21.51 16.97 -25.96
CA ILE A 12 20.74 16.44 -27.10
C ILE A 12 19.65 15.48 -26.55
N ILE A 13 18.44 15.48 -27.14
CA ILE A 13 17.68 14.32 -27.68
C ILE A 13 16.27 14.79 -28.09
N LYS A 14 15.79 14.32 -29.25
CA LYS A 14 14.47 14.63 -29.85
C LYS A 14 14.09 13.46 -30.80
N LEU A 15 12.81 13.39 -31.20
CA LEU A 15 12.18 12.33 -32.03
C LEU A 15 12.04 10.98 -31.29
N ILE A 16 11.07 10.09 -31.60
CA ILE A 16 9.97 10.06 -32.60
C ILE A 16 8.57 10.09 -31.90
N HIS A 17 7.49 10.21 -32.68
CA HIS A 17 6.10 10.41 -32.23
C HIS A 17 5.11 9.54 -33.04
N ARG A 18 3.84 9.45 -32.57
CA ARG A 18 2.60 9.05 -33.30
C ARG A 18 2.13 7.57 -33.24
N HIS A 19 0.83 7.38 -33.54
CA HIS A 19 -0.01 6.15 -33.49
C HIS A 19 -0.42 5.71 -32.06
N LEU A 20 -1.68 5.38 -31.74
CA LEU A 20 -2.98 5.48 -32.44
C LEU A 20 -4.08 6.04 -31.50
N THR A 21 -5.19 6.55 -32.03
CA THR A 21 -6.37 6.95 -31.24
C THR A 21 -7.70 6.68 -31.93
N ARG A 22 -8.66 6.12 -31.15
CA ARG A 22 -10.13 6.14 -31.31
C ARG A 22 -10.75 5.53 -32.58
N SER A 23 -11.51 4.46 -32.38
CA SER A 23 -12.64 4.03 -33.22
C SER A 23 -13.97 4.67 -32.79
N ASP A 24 -14.95 4.69 -33.69
CA ASP A 24 -16.27 5.32 -33.55
C ASP A 24 -17.14 4.82 -32.39
N TRP A 25 -18.06 5.69 -31.96
CA TRP A 25 -19.49 5.37 -31.84
C TRP A 25 -20.34 6.56 -32.32
N ARG A 26 -21.29 6.32 -33.24
CA ARG A 26 -22.29 7.30 -33.71
C ARG A 26 -23.70 6.91 -33.25
N CYS A 27 -24.48 7.87 -32.75
CA CYS A 27 -25.95 8.02 -32.84
C CYS A 27 -26.45 8.98 -31.74
N LYS A 28 -27.56 9.73 -31.88
CA LYS A 28 -28.34 10.18 -33.06
C LYS A 28 -29.22 11.36 -32.61
N GLU A 29 -29.42 12.35 -33.45
CA GLU A 29 -30.25 13.53 -33.12
C GLU A 29 -31.76 13.21 -33.08
N ARG A 30 -32.50 13.97 -32.25
CA ARG A 30 -33.74 14.63 -32.72
C ARG A 30 -34.09 15.86 -31.89
N SER A 31 -34.70 16.83 -32.55
CA SER A 31 -35.10 18.14 -32.05
C SER A 31 -36.60 18.22 -31.76
N VAL A 32 -36.98 19.09 -30.83
CA VAL A 32 -38.29 19.79 -30.78
C VAL A 32 -38.04 21.25 -30.36
N SER A 33 -39.01 22.15 -30.58
CA SER A 33 -38.80 23.59 -30.82
C SER A 33 -39.16 24.56 -29.68
N LYS A 34 -38.70 25.80 -29.89
CA LYS A 34 -38.94 27.06 -29.14
C LYS A 34 -40.30 27.72 -29.47
N THR A 35 -40.94 28.41 -28.50
CA THR A 35 -41.82 29.63 -28.54
C THR A 35 -42.91 29.57 -27.43
N GLU A 36 -43.69 30.61 -27.08
CA GLU A 36 -43.40 32.03 -26.78
C GLU A 36 -44.61 32.72 -26.06
N LYS A 37 -44.35 33.75 -25.22
CA LYS A 37 -45.22 34.81 -24.61
C LYS A 37 -46.77 34.76 -24.76
N ARG A 38 -47.49 34.89 -23.62
CA ARG A 38 -48.48 35.96 -23.24
C ARG A 38 -49.32 35.51 -22.00
N ALA A 39 -50.18 36.31 -21.35
CA ALA A 39 -50.11 37.67 -20.75
C ALA A 39 -51.54 38.14 -20.33
N ALA A 40 -51.69 38.89 -19.22
CA ALA A 40 -52.87 39.71 -18.83
C ALA A 40 -54.21 38.97 -18.49
N LYS A 41 -55.20 39.53 -17.75
CA LYS A 41 -55.25 40.63 -16.74
C LYS A 41 -56.65 40.71 -16.02
N VAL A 42 -56.62 40.87 -14.69
CA VAL A 42 -57.56 41.55 -13.73
C VAL A 42 -59.02 41.88 -14.13
N LYS A 43 -60.01 41.41 -13.33
CA LYS A 43 -61.20 42.17 -12.84
C LYS A 43 -62.01 41.36 -11.76
N GLU A 44 -63.02 41.90 -11.04
CA GLU A 44 -62.98 42.88 -9.91
C GLU A 44 -64.37 43.53 -9.64
N GLN A 45 -64.96 43.45 -8.42
CA GLN A 45 -66.12 44.26 -7.92
C GLN A 45 -67.50 44.10 -8.66
N ALA A 46 -68.71 44.42 -8.13
CA ALA A 46 -69.29 44.72 -6.78
C ALA A 46 -70.88 44.76 -6.89
N VAL A 47 -71.73 44.39 -5.89
CA VAL A 47 -72.46 45.20 -4.84
C VAL A 47 -74.00 45.45 -5.00
N THR A 48 -74.78 45.24 -3.90
CA THR A 48 -76.16 45.72 -3.45
C THR A 48 -77.53 45.37 -4.11
N GLY A 49 -78.60 45.42 -3.26
CA GLY A 49 -80.08 45.40 -3.52
C GLY A 49 -80.82 44.27 -2.73
N GLU A 50 -81.71 44.44 -1.72
CA GLU A 50 -83.07 45.08 -1.59
C GLU A 50 -84.24 44.23 -2.21
N GLU A 51 -85.47 44.08 -1.67
CA GLU A 51 -86.25 44.72 -0.56
C GLU A 51 -87.50 43.87 -0.09
N LEU A 52 -88.25 44.33 0.95
CA LEU A 52 -89.70 44.07 1.30
C LEU A 52 -90.20 42.64 1.75
N ASP A 53 -91.33 42.41 2.46
CA ASP A 53 -92.55 43.19 2.87
C ASP A 53 -93.28 42.66 4.17
N SER A 54 -94.09 43.52 4.85
CA SER A 54 -95.38 43.27 5.59
C SER A 54 -95.50 42.34 6.84
N ASP A 55 -96.44 42.47 7.82
CA ASP A 55 -97.57 43.42 8.11
C ASP A 55 -98.06 43.36 9.61
N LYS A 56 -98.81 44.41 10.04
CA LYS A 56 -99.89 44.49 11.09
C LYS A 56 -99.68 44.85 12.59
N LYS A 57 -100.66 45.65 13.07
CA LYS A 57 -101.02 46.16 14.43
C LYS A 57 -102.34 45.46 14.92
N PRO A 58 -103.05 45.78 16.04
CA PRO A 58 -103.12 47.00 16.89
C PRO A 58 -103.24 46.70 18.43
N GLU A 59 -103.72 47.50 19.42
CA GLU A 59 -104.14 48.92 19.55
C GLU A 59 -103.87 49.54 20.98
N ALA A 60 -104.92 50.01 21.70
CA ALA A 60 -104.98 50.75 22.99
C ALA A 60 -106.34 50.43 23.70
N THR A 61 -106.88 51.01 24.79
CA THR A 61 -106.74 52.25 25.62
C THR A 61 -106.69 51.92 27.14
N GLU A 62 -106.79 52.74 28.21
CA GLU A 62 -107.56 53.96 28.61
C GLU A 62 -109.11 53.74 28.69
N THR A 63 -109.93 54.15 29.68
CA THR A 63 -109.94 55.28 30.66
C THR A 63 -110.87 55.05 31.89
N LEU A 64 -110.57 55.76 33.00
CA LEU A 64 -111.43 56.60 33.91
C LEU A 64 -112.88 56.26 34.42
N ASN A 65 -113.15 56.77 35.65
CA ASN A 65 -114.29 57.61 36.12
C ASN A 65 -115.45 57.11 37.05
N ILE A 66 -115.53 57.80 38.21
CA ILE A 66 -116.68 58.50 38.85
C ILE A 66 -117.93 57.73 39.35
N SER A 67 -118.25 57.93 40.65
CA SER A 67 -119.61 58.29 41.11
C SER A 67 -119.54 59.05 42.46
N GLU A 68 -120.57 59.84 42.81
CA GLU A 68 -120.51 60.88 43.86
C GLU A 68 -121.46 60.66 45.07
N ALA A 69 -120.95 60.96 46.28
CA ALA A 69 -121.61 61.72 47.36
C ALA A 69 -122.93 61.13 47.99
N PRO A 70 -123.58 61.78 49.00
CA PRO A 70 -123.18 62.95 49.80
C PRO A 70 -123.21 62.79 51.35
N ARG A 71 -122.10 63.17 51.98
CA ARG A 71 -121.94 64.03 53.18
C ARG A 71 -122.98 64.03 54.32
N SER A 72 -122.49 63.71 55.53
CA SER A 72 -122.57 64.65 56.67
C SER A 72 -121.38 64.45 57.65
N ASN A 73 -121.15 65.41 58.57
CA ASN A 73 -120.16 65.38 59.66
C ASN A 73 -118.65 65.26 59.29
N SER A 74 -118.19 65.97 58.26
CA SER A 74 -116.83 65.88 57.67
C SER A 74 -115.60 66.21 58.55
N TRP A 75 -115.72 66.55 59.84
CA TRP A 75 -114.54 66.94 60.65
C TRP A 75 -113.65 65.75 61.03
N ILE A 76 -114.24 64.59 61.35
CA ILE A 76 -113.52 63.35 61.68
C ILE A 76 -112.79 62.79 60.44
N ALA A 77 -113.42 62.89 59.26
CA ALA A 77 -112.88 62.35 58.01
C ALA A 77 -111.54 63.01 57.59
N ASN A 78 -111.38 64.31 57.84
CA ASN A 78 -110.12 65.02 57.54
C ASN A 78 -108.97 64.51 58.42
N LEU A 79 -109.22 64.26 59.70
CA LEU A 79 -108.21 63.76 60.63
C LEU A 79 -107.81 62.32 60.30
N LEU A 80 -108.76 61.48 59.88
CA LEU A 80 -108.50 60.11 59.42
C LEU A 80 -107.64 60.07 58.15
N SER A 81 -107.90 60.96 57.19
CA SER A 81 -107.19 61.04 55.91
C SER A 81 -105.69 61.32 56.07
N VAL A 82 -105.33 62.26 56.96
CA VAL A 82 -103.92 62.59 57.25
C VAL A 82 -103.16 61.40 57.82
N VAL A 83 -103.77 60.63 58.73
CA VAL A 83 -103.15 59.43 59.32
C VAL A 83 -102.92 58.35 58.28
N ALA A 84 -103.88 58.14 57.35
CA ALA A 84 -103.74 57.16 56.27
C ALA A 84 -102.55 57.47 55.34
N CYS A 85 -102.35 58.73 54.95
CA CYS A 85 -101.23 59.14 54.10
C CYS A 85 -99.86 58.89 54.76
N VAL A 86 -99.74 59.13 56.08
CA VAL A 86 -98.49 58.88 56.83
C VAL A 86 -98.20 57.37 56.91
N ALA A 87 -99.21 56.53 57.10
CA ALA A 87 -99.06 55.07 57.16
C ALA A 87 -98.63 54.45 55.81
N VAL A 88 -99.13 54.96 54.69
CA VAL A 88 -98.71 54.51 53.34
C VAL A 88 -97.27 54.96 53.04
N GLY A 89 -96.89 56.19 53.42
CA GLY A 89 -95.55 56.71 53.21
C GLY A 89 -94.46 55.93 53.94
N SER A 90 -94.69 55.54 55.21
CA SER A 90 -93.72 54.75 55.98
C SER A 90 -93.57 53.32 55.46
N GLY A 91 -94.66 52.67 55.03
CA GLY A 91 -94.60 51.36 54.38
C GLY A 91 -93.79 51.36 53.08
N GLY A 92 -93.98 52.39 52.24
CA GLY A 92 -93.21 52.57 51.00
C GLY A 92 -91.71 52.73 51.24
N TRP A 93 -91.32 53.49 52.28
CA TRP A 93 -89.92 53.65 52.67
C TRP A 93 -89.28 52.33 53.13
N PHE A 94 -89.97 51.58 53.99
CA PHE A 94 -89.47 50.31 54.53
C PHE A 94 -89.27 49.25 53.43
N MET A 95 -90.21 49.19 52.47
CA MET A 95 -90.11 48.27 51.34
C MET A 95 -89.01 48.68 50.33
N TRP A 96 -88.75 49.98 50.16
CA TRP A 96 -87.62 50.47 49.38
C TRP A 96 -86.26 50.10 50.00
N THR A 97 -86.14 50.16 51.34
CA THR A 97 -84.89 49.79 52.03
C THR A 97 -84.55 48.30 51.85
N GLU A 98 -85.53 47.39 51.89
CA GLU A 98 -85.28 45.96 51.63
C GLU A 98 -85.01 45.64 50.14
N VAL A 99 -85.59 46.40 49.21
CA VAL A 99 -85.22 46.27 47.79
C VAL A 99 -83.76 46.72 47.56
N GLN A 100 -83.22 47.64 48.36
CA GLN A 100 -81.81 48.05 48.27
C GLN A 100 -80.83 47.05 48.92
N THR A 101 -81.20 46.37 50.01
CA THR A 101 -80.37 45.29 50.59
C THR A 101 -80.28 44.10 49.65
N VAL A 102 -81.42 43.65 49.10
CA VAL A 102 -81.47 42.55 48.13
C VAL A 102 -80.66 42.87 46.87
N LYS A 103 -80.79 44.07 46.29
CA LYS A 103 -79.97 44.46 45.11
C LYS A 103 -78.46 44.43 45.38
N ARG A 104 -78.01 44.82 46.58
CA ARG A 104 -76.58 44.70 46.95
C ARG A 104 -76.14 43.24 47.03
N SER A 105 -76.95 42.36 47.63
CA SER A 105 -76.63 40.93 47.70
C SER A 105 -76.53 40.27 46.31
N VAL A 106 -77.43 40.61 45.38
CA VAL A 106 -77.40 40.10 43.99
C VAL A 106 -76.12 40.56 43.28
N ASN A 107 -75.75 41.84 43.38
CA ASN A 107 -74.52 42.34 42.76
C ASN A 107 -73.25 41.63 43.31
N SER A 108 -73.16 41.39 44.62
CA SER A 108 -72.03 40.66 45.21
C SER A 108 -71.98 39.17 44.81
N VAL A 109 -73.12 38.57 44.48
CA VAL A 109 -73.18 37.20 43.92
C VAL A 109 -72.72 37.19 42.47
N ASP A 110 -73.05 38.22 41.68
CA ASP A 110 -72.58 38.33 40.28
C ASP A 110 -71.06 38.55 40.21
N GLU A 111 -70.49 39.42 41.06
CA GLU A 111 -69.02 39.56 41.20
C GLU A 111 -68.36 38.23 41.60
N ALA A 112 -68.97 37.48 42.53
CA ALA A 112 -68.47 36.15 42.91
C ALA A 112 -68.51 35.16 41.72
N ILE A 113 -69.61 35.12 40.96
CA ILE A 113 -69.76 34.27 39.77
C ILE A 113 -68.72 34.66 38.70
N GLN A 114 -68.52 35.94 38.42
CA GLN A 114 -67.51 36.42 37.47
C GLN A 114 -66.09 36.01 37.92
N SER A 115 -65.78 36.13 39.22
CA SER A 115 -64.48 35.71 39.75
C SER A 115 -64.24 34.20 39.59
N VAL A 116 -65.23 33.36 39.90
CA VAL A 116 -65.15 31.88 39.75
C VAL A 116 -65.03 31.50 38.28
N ASN A 117 -65.78 32.16 37.38
CA ASN A 117 -65.70 31.91 35.95
C ASN A 117 -64.29 32.26 35.40
N SER A 118 -63.69 33.37 35.85
CA SER A 118 -62.31 33.73 35.48
C SER A 118 -61.27 32.70 35.95
N GLN A 119 -61.45 32.12 37.14
CA GLN A 119 -60.60 31.04 37.64
C GLN A 119 -60.79 29.75 36.84
N LEU A 120 -62.02 29.43 36.44
CA LEU A 120 -62.33 28.28 35.59
C LEU A 120 -61.61 28.37 34.23
N VAL A 121 -61.62 29.55 33.61
CA VAL A 121 -60.90 29.84 32.35
C VAL A 121 -59.38 29.68 32.54
N GLN A 122 -58.81 30.15 33.65
CA GLN A 122 -57.38 29.94 33.95
C GLN A 122 -57.04 28.46 34.14
N ILE A 123 -57.89 27.68 34.82
CA ILE A 123 -57.69 26.24 35.01
C ILE A 123 -57.73 25.49 33.67
N VAL A 124 -58.67 25.83 32.79
CA VAL A 124 -58.75 25.25 31.43
C VAL A 124 -57.51 25.60 30.60
N ALA A 125 -57.06 26.85 30.62
CA ALA A 125 -55.86 27.30 29.90
C ALA A 125 -54.57 26.63 30.45
N LEU A 126 -54.46 26.44 31.77
CA LEU A 126 -53.37 25.68 32.39
C LEU A 126 -53.42 24.19 31.98
N GLN A 127 -54.61 23.59 31.91
CA GLN A 127 -54.78 22.21 31.47
C GLN A 127 -54.45 22.03 29.99
N GLU A 128 -54.71 23.02 29.14
CA GLU A 128 -54.33 23.02 27.73
C GLU A 128 -52.82 23.18 27.53
N ASN A 129 -52.18 24.14 28.20
CA ASN A 129 -50.71 24.24 28.24
C ASN A 129 -50.06 22.94 28.75
N THR A 130 -50.65 22.28 29.76
CA THR A 130 -50.15 21.01 30.30
C THR A 130 -50.30 19.84 29.30
N ARG A 131 -51.28 19.90 28.39
CA ARG A 131 -51.43 18.94 27.28
C ARG A 131 -50.39 19.18 26.18
N ASP A 132 -50.20 20.42 25.74
CA ASP A 132 -49.18 20.71 24.72
C ASP A 132 -47.77 20.40 25.23
N MET A 133 -47.44 20.75 26.48
CA MET A 133 -46.14 20.40 27.09
C MET A 133 -45.90 18.87 27.16
N ARG A 134 -46.94 18.06 27.42
CA ARG A 134 -46.85 16.60 27.28
C ARG A 134 -46.59 16.17 25.83
N GLY A 135 -47.35 16.73 24.88
CA GLY A 135 -47.13 16.47 23.45
C GLY A 135 -45.75 16.90 22.96
N GLN A 136 -45.16 17.95 23.53
CA GLN A 136 -43.77 18.34 23.27
C GLN A 136 -42.77 17.35 23.90
N MET A 137 -43.01 16.87 25.12
CA MET A 137 -42.18 15.83 25.76
C MET A 137 -42.19 14.52 24.96
N GLU A 138 -43.34 13.99 24.55
CA GLU A 138 -43.45 12.77 23.72
C GLU A 138 -42.72 12.94 22.36
N ARG A 139 -42.81 14.14 21.76
CA ARG A 139 -42.06 14.48 20.54
C ARG A 139 -40.55 14.57 20.78
N LEU A 140 -40.10 15.01 21.94
CA LEU A 140 -38.69 15.04 22.35
C LEU A 140 -38.15 13.64 22.64
N GLU A 141 -38.88 12.84 23.42
CA GLU A 141 -38.53 11.45 23.75
C GLU A 141 -38.43 10.60 22.48
N SER A 142 -39.41 10.69 21.57
CA SER A 142 -39.33 10.01 20.27
C SER A 142 -38.21 10.53 19.36
N ARG A 143 -37.69 11.77 19.56
CA ARG A 143 -36.49 12.27 18.87
C ARG A 143 -35.21 11.74 19.50
N ILE A 144 -35.16 11.60 20.81
CA ILE A 144 -34.03 11.01 21.56
C ILE A 144 -33.88 9.53 21.19
N ALA A 145 -34.96 8.74 21.23
CA ALA A 145 -34.94 7.32 20.84
C ALA A 145 -34.45 7.12 19.39
N ARG A 146 -34.96 7.93 18.44
CA ARG A 146 -34.50 7.91 17.03
C ARG A 146 -33.09 8.49 16.82
N ALA A 147 -32.56 9.27 17.75
CA ALA A 147 -31.17 9.72 17.72
C ALA A 147 -30.24 8.62 18.25
N ASP A 148 -30.65 7.90 19.30
CA ASP A 148 -29.87 6.80 19.86
C ASP A 148 -29.80 5.59 18.90
N GLU A 149 -30.93 5.19 18.32
CA GLU A 149 -30.99 4.17 17.25
C GLU A 149 -30.06 4.51 16.07
N ARG A 150 -29.99 5.80 15.69
CA ARG A 150 -29.05 6.28 14.67
C ARG A 150 -27.60 6.25 15.14
N ASN A 151 -27.32 6.59 16.39
CA ASN A 151 -25.97 6.52 16.96
C ASN A 151 -25.48 5.06 16.99
N GLN A 152 -26.30 4.13 17.47
CA GLN A 152 -26.00 2.69 17.44
C GLN A 152 -25.77 2.19 16.00
N SER A 153 -26.63 2.59 15.04
CA SER A 153 -26.44 2.28 13.62
C SER A 153 -25.13 2.85 13.04
N VAL A 154 -24.73 4.05 13.44
CA VAL A 154 -23.45 4.65 13.03
C VAL A 154 -22.26 3.94 13.66
N ILE A 155 -22.32 3.59 14.96
CA ILE A 155 -21.27 2.83 15.67
C ILE A 155 -21.03 1.50 14.96
N ASN A 156 -22.09 0.70 14.75
CA ASN A 156 -21.99 -0.60 14.08
C ASN A 156 -21.40 -0.48 12.66
N ARG A 157 -21.77 0.57 11.91
CA ARG A 157 -21.24 0.83 10.57
C ARG A 157 -19.78 1.28 10.58
N VAL A 158 -19.36 2.06 11.58
CA VAL A 158 -17.95 2.44 11.78
C VAL A 158 -17.11 1.22 12.15
N GLU A 159 -17.63 0.33 12.99
CA GLU A 159 -16.97 -0.93 13.36
C GLU A 159 -16.79 -1.86 12.15
N THR A 160 -17.85 -2.11 11.36
CA THR A 160 -17.72 -2.93 10.13
C THR A 160 -16.76 -2.32 9.11
N VAL A 161 -16.77 -0.98 8.93
CA VAL A 161 -15.85 -0.31 7.99
C VAL A 161 -14.41 -0.34 8.51
N ALA A 162 -14.19 -0.24 9.82
CA ALA A 162 -12.87 -0.39 10.42
C ALA A 162 -12.34 -1.82 10.26
N GLU A 163 -13.18 -2.84 10.43
CA GLU A 163 -12.82 -4.24 10.23
C GLU A 163 -12.52 -4.55 8.75
N GLU A 164 -13.32 -4.02 7.81
CA GLU A 164 -13.06 -4.15 6.37
C GLU A 164 -11.77 -3.42 5.94
N LEU A 165 -11.50 -2.21 6.44
CA LEU A 165 -10.22 -1.52 6.19
C LEU A 165 -9.03 -2.30 6.75
N ALA A 166 -9.14 -2.82 7.98
CA ALA A 166 -8.08 -3.60 8.61
C ALA A 166 -7.76 -4.86 7.79
N LYS A 167 -8.80 -5.61 7.37
CA LYS A 167 -8.65 -6.77 6.49
C LYS A 167 -7.98 -6.39 5.16
N ALA A 168 -8.47 -5.36 4.47
CA ALA A 168 -7.92 -4.93 3.18
C ALA A 168 -6.45 -4.44 3.27
N GLN A 169 -6.10 -3.73 4.36
CA GLN A 169 -4.73 -3.25 4.58
C GLN A 169 -3.76 -4.39 4.89
N VAL A 170 -4.18 -5.37 5.71
CA VAL A 170 -3.39 -6.57 6.02
C VAL A 170 -3.18 -7.41 4.75
N ASP A 171 -4.23 -7.63 3.96
CA ASP A 171 -4.16 -8.44 2.73
C ASP A 171 -3.27 -7.78 1.68
N THR A 172 -3.31 -6.44 1.56
CA THR A 172 -2.42 -5.66 0.69
C THR A 172 -0.95 -5.75 1.13
N ARG A 173 -0.66 -5.57 2.43
CA ARG A 173 0.71 -5.69 2.97
C ARG A 173 1.25 -7.11 2.80
N SER A 174 0.43 -8.12 3.10
CA SER A 174 0.78 -9.53 2.93
C SER A 174 1.10 -9.87 1.48
N SER A 175 0.22 -9.47 0.55
CA SER A 175 0.42 -9.71 -0.89
C SER A 175 1.68 -9.02 -1.45
N TYR A 176 2.07 -7.86 -0.93
CA TYR A 176 3.32 -7.20 -1.29
C TYR A 176 4.55 -7.98 -0.80
N VAL A 177 4.58 -8.35 0.49
CA VAL A 177 5.70 -9.09 1.09
C VAL A 177 5.87 -10.48 0.46
N LEU A 178 4.77 -11.15 0.11
CA LEU A 178 4.80 -12.42 -0.63
C LEU A 178 5.40 -12.26 -2.04
N ALA A 179 5.06 -11.18 -2.76
CA ALA A 179 5.61 -10.90 -4.09
C ALA A 179 7.10 -10.54 -4.04
N GLU A 180 7.53 -9.77 -3.03
CA GLU A 180 8.95 -9.44 -2.81
C GLU A 180 9.77 -10.69 -2.44
N ALA A 181 9.24 -11.56 -1.57
CA ALA A 181 9.86 -12.85 -1.27
C ALA A 181 9.96 -13.74 -2.52
N GLU A 182 8.94 -13.79 -3.37
CA GLU A 182 8.98 -14.53 -4.64
C GLU A 182 10.00 -13.94 -5.62
N TYR A 183 10.17 -12.61 -5.64
CA TYR A 183 11.20 -11.93 -6.44
C TYR A 183 12.62 -12.28 -5.95
N LEU A 184 12.89 -12.18 -4.64
CA LEU A 184 14.19 -12.55 -4.07
C LEU A 184 14.52 -14.03 -4.30
N LEU A 185 13.55 -14.94 -4.21
CA LEU A 185 13.76 -16.37 -4.50
C LEU A 185 14.01 -16.65 -5.99
N LYS A 186 13.36 -15.92 -6.92
CA LYS A 186 13.70 -15.97 -8.36
C LYS A 186 15.11 -15.43 -8.63
N LEU A 187 15.50 -14.35 -7.95
CA LEU A 187 16.83 -13.77 -8.09
C LEU A 187 17.91 -14.71 -7.53
N ALA A 188 17.64 -15.41 -6.43
CA ALA A 188 18.52 -16.45 -5.89
C ALA A 188 18.72 -17.59 -6.89
N ASP A 189 17.62 -18.14 -7.42
CA ASP A 189 17.61 -19.19 -8.46
C ASP A 189 18.40 -18.76 -9.71
N GLN A 190 18.15 -17.55 -10.22
CA GLN A 190 18.88 -16.99 -11.37
C GLN A 190 20.38 -16.84 -11.10
N ARG A 191 20.79 -16.31 -9.93
CA ARG A 191 22.22 -16.15 -9.59
C ARG A 191 22.89 -17.51 -9.39
N LEU A 192 22.19 -18.48 -8.79
CA LEU A 192 22.69 -19.85 -8.63
C LEU A 192 22.97 -20.52 -9.99
N LEU A 193 22.05 -20.37 -10.95
CA LEU A 193 22.17 -20.94 -12.30
C LEU A 193 23.22 -20.26 -13.18
N ILE A 194 23.40 -18.94 -13.06
CA ILE A 194 24.32 -18.16 -13.93
C ILE A 194 25.72 -18.03 -13.32
N GLU A 195 25.83 -17.70 -12.03
CA GLU A 195 27.09 -17.35 -11.38
C GLU A 195 27.67 -18.52 -10.56
N ARG A 196 26.90 -19.60 -10.38
CA ARG A 196 27.30 -20.79 -9.60
C ARG A 196 27.73 -20.42 -8.17
N ASN A 197 27.15 -19.35 -7.62
CA ASN A 197 27.47 -18.80 -6.31
C ASN A 197 26.40 -19.19 -5.27
N PRO A 198 26.62 -20.26 -4.47
CA PRO A 198 25.65 -20.69 -3.47
C PRO A 198 25.55 -19.69 -2.29
N GLU A 199 26.58 -18.92 -1.99
CA GLU A 199 26.58 -17.96 -0.88
C GLU A 199 25.60 -16.80 -1.16
N THR A 200 25.69 -16.20 -2.35
CA THR A 200 24.80 -15.11 -2.79
C THR A 200 23.36 -15.58 -2.88
N ALA A 201 23.12 -16.77 -3.44
CA ALA A 201 21.79 -17.39 -3.45
C ALA A 201 21.25 -17.63 -2.02
N THR A 202 22.07 -18.17 -1.12
CA THR A 202 21.70 -18.41 0.29
C THR A 202 21.38 -17.13 1.03
N ASN A 203 22.13 -16.04 0.80
CA ASN A 203 21.88 -14.74 1.44
C ASN A 203 20.57 -14.09 0.93
N LEU A 204 20.26 -14.24 -0.37
CA LEU A 204 18.94 -13.84 -0.92
C LEU A 204 17.80 -14.70 -0.35
N MET A 205 17.98 -16.02 -0.23
CA MET A 205 17.02 -16.94 0.37
C MET A 205 16.76 -16.64 1.86
N ARG A 206 17.80 -16.34 2.65
CA ARG A 206 17.68 -15.88 4.04
C ARG A 206 16.92 -14.56 4.14
N THR A 207 17.15 -13.63 3.20
CA THR A 207 16.41 -12.37 3.14
C THR A 207 14.92 -12.63 2.86
N ALA A 208 14.60 -13.50 1.90
CA ALA A 208 13.22 -13.94 1.65
C ALA A 208 12.59 -14.64 2.86
N GLN A 209 13.35 -15.48 3.58
CA GLN A 209 12.90 -16.12 4.83
C GLN A 209 12.58 -15.07 5.91
N GLY A 210 13.38 -14.01 6.02
CA GLY A 210 13.16 -12.85 6.91
C GLY A 210 12.03 -11.91 6.48
N LEU A 211 11.59 -11.95 5.22
CA LEU A 211 10.34 -11.32 4.77
C LEU A 211 9.14 -12.21 5.12
N LEU A 212 9.21 -13.50 4.81
CA LEU A 212 8.14 -14.47 5.10
C LEU A 212 7.89 -14.64 6.60
N SER A 213 8.89 -14.40 7.47
CA SER A 213 8.73 -14.47 8.93
C SER A 213 7.69 -13.46 9.45
N GLN A 214 7.71 -12.23 8.92
CA GLN A 214 6.89 -11.07 9.34
C GLN A 214 5.39 -11.22 9.09
N LEU A 215 4.98 -12.26 8.36
CA LEU A 215 3.58 -12.49 7.99
C LEU A 215 2.80 -13.32 9.02
N GLU A 216 3.49 -13.99 9.94
CA GLU A 216 2.94 -14.82 11.04
C GLU A 216 1.88 -15.89 10.66
N ASP A 217 1.58 -16.06 9.37
CA ASP A 217 0.59 -17.00 8.84
C ASP A 217 1.08 -18.45 8.90
N GLY A 218 0.39 -19.29 9.67
CA GLY A 218 0.68 -20.72 9.81
C GLY A 218 0.60 -21.51 8.49
N ARG A 219 -0.16 -21.03 7.49
CA ARG A 219 -0.26 -21.68 6.18
C ARG A 219 1.06 -21.61 5.39
N LEU A 220 1.94 -20.65 5.71
CA LEU A 220 3.29 -20.56 5.14
C LEU A 220 4.28 -21.59 5.72
N LEU A 221 3.91 -22.41 6.72
CA LEU A 221 4.84 -23.33 7.39
C LEU A 221 5.53 -24.28 6.40
N SER A 222 4.78 -24.88 5.47
CA SER A 222 5.34 -25.75 4.42
C SER A 222 6.34 -25.02 3.51
N VAL A 223 6.05 -23.76 3.16
CA VAL A 223 6.97 -22.92 2.35
C VAL A 223 8.24 -22.59 3.13
N ARG A 224 8.12 -22.26 4.43
CA ARG A 224 9.25 -21.98 5.33
C ARG A 224 10.13 -23.22 5.53
N GLU A 225 9.53 -24.42 5.63
CA GLU A 225 10.26 -25.69 5.75
C GLU A 225 11.04 -26.02 4.47
N GLN A 226 10.38 -25.98 3.30
CA GLN A 226 11.03 -26.22 2.00
C GLN A 226 12.19 -25.23 1.76
N LEU A 227 11.98 -23.94 2.10
CA LEU A 227 13.03 -22.92 2.01
C LEU A 227 14.18 -23.15 3.00
N ALA A 228 13.90 -23.62 4.21
CA ALA A 228 14.94 -23.97 5.18
C ALA A 228 15.76 -25.18 4.72
N GLN A 229 15.13 -26.18 4.10
CA GLN A 229 15.81 -27.33 3.49
C GLN A 229 16.71 -26.89 2.33
N ASP A 230 16.25 -26.00 1.44
CA ASP A 230 17.05 -25.44 0.34
C ASP A 230 18.25 -24.63 0.84
N ILE A 231 18.04 -23.75 1.84
CA ILE A 231 19.11 -22.99 2.53
C ILE A 231 20.14 -23.93 3.17
N GLN A 232 19.70 -24.97 3.87
CA GLN A 232 20.58 -25.93 4.50
C GLN A 232 21.40 -26.71 3.46
N LEU A 233 20.74 -27.20 2.41
CA LEU A 233 21.37 -27.90 1.28
C LEU A 233 22.47 -27.04 0.63
N LEU A 234 22.20 -25.78 0.30
CA LEU A 234 23.22 -24.89 -0.27
C LEU A 234 24.36 -24.59 0.73
N SER A 235 24.05 -24.48 2.03
CA SER A 235 25.07 -24.21 3.06
C SER A 235 26.05 -25.36 3.33
N THR A 236 25.78 -26.57 2.80
CA THR A 236 26.74 -27.70 2.87
C THR A 236 27.80 -27.67 1.78
N ILE A 237 27.65 -26.82 0.76
CA ILE A 237 28.60 -26.72 -0.35
C ILE A 237 29.87 -25.97 0.12
N PRO A 238 31.08 -26.50 -0.11
CA PRO A 238 32.31 -25.82 0.31
C PRO A 238 32.53 -24.53 -0.50
N ASN A 239 32.95 -23.47 0.21
CA ASN A 239 33.39 -22.22 -0.41
C ASN A 239 34.83 -22.37 -0.90
N VAL A 240 35.02 -22.21 -2.21
CA VAL A 240 36.33 -22.21 -2.88
C VAL A 240 36.61 -20.79 -3.34
N ASP A 241 37.76 -20.22 -2.94
CA ASP A 241 38.16 -18.88 -3.38
C ASP A 241 38.78 -18.91 -4.78
N LEU A 242 37.91 -18.95 -5.79
CA LEU A 242 38.29 -18.89 -7.19
C LEU A 242 39.03 -17.59 -7.54
N LEU A 243 38.77 -16.48 -6.84
CA LEU A 243 39.41 -15.19 -7.09
C LEU A 243 40.82 -15.14 -6.51
N GLY A 244 41.04 -15.69 -5.32
CA GLY A 244 42.37 -15.90 -4.74
C GLY A 244 43.24 -16.79 -5.62
N ILE A 245 42.73 -17.94 -6.05
CA ILE A 245 43.45 -18.84 -6.98
C ILE A 245 43.75 -18.14 -8.31
N GLN A 246 42.80 -17.35 -8.85
CA GLN A 246 43.02 -16.57 -10.07
C GLN A 246 44.10 -15.49 -9.87
N ALA A 247 44.18 -14.85 -8.70
CA ALA A 247 45.20 -13.87 -8.36
C ALA A 247 46.60 -14.51 -8.23
N GLU A 248 46.71 -15.70 -7.65
CA GLU A 248 47.97 -16.49 -7.63
C GLU A 248 48.43 -16.84 -9.06
N LEU A 249 47.50 -17.27 -9.91
CA LEU A 249 47.76 -17.55 -11.33
C LEU A 249 48.14 -16.29 -12.14
N MET A 250 47.71 -15.10 -11.72
CA MET A 250 48.14 -13.82 -12.31
C MET A 250 49.49 -13.35 -11.75
N ALA A 251 49.82 -13.62 -10.49
CA ALA A 251 51.13 -13.30 -9.92
C ALA A 251 52.27 -14.07 -10.63
N LEU A 252 51.98 -15.29 -11.11
CA LEU A 252 52.92 -16.08 -11.93
C LEU A 252 53.36 -15.37 -13.22
N ASP A 253 52.54 -14.53 -13.85
CA ASP A 253 52.90 -13.85 -15.11
C ASP A 253 54.12 -12.94 -15.00
N LEU A 254 54.38 -12.40 -13.81
CA LEU A 254 55.61 -11.63 -13.53
C LEU A 254 56.82 -12.56 -13.46
N VAL A 255 56.68 -13.70 -12.77
CA VAL A 255 57.73 -14.72 -12.59
C VAL A 255 58.13 -15.37 -13.92
N LEU A 256 57.20 -15.54 -14.87
CA LEU A 256 57.47 -16.06 -16.23
C LEU A 256 58.55 -15.26 -16.97
N ASN A 257 58.69 -13.95 -16.72
CA ASN A 257 59.70 -13.12 -17.40
C ASN A 257 61.12 -13.42 -16.88
N GLU A 258 61.24 -13.85 -15.61
CA GLU A 258 62.51 -14.26 -14.99
C GLU A 258 62.94 -15.69 -15.35
N LEU A 259 62.05 -16.49 -15.97
CA LEU A 259 62.33 -17.89 -16.28
C LEU A 259 63.52 -18.02 -17.25
N LYS A 260 64.57 -18.67 -16.75
CA LYS A 260 65.79 -19.03 -17.50
C LYS A 260 65.62 -20.43 -18.06
N LEU A 261 66.02 -20.61 -19.32
CA LEU A 261 66.23 -21.94 -19.89
C LEU A 261 67.37 -22.64 -19.12
N PRO A 262 67.33 -23.98 -18.96
CA PRO A 262 68.50 -24.71 -18.51
C PRO A 262 69.52 -24.66 -19.65
N VAL A 263 70.62 -23.93 -19.44
CA VAL A 263 71.71 -23.89 -20.43
C VAL A 263 72.39 -25.26 -20.41
N ARG A 264 71.88 -26.16 -21.25
CA ARG A 264 72.39 -27.53 -21.43
C ARG A 264 73.74 -27.47 -22.15
N ARG A 265 74.76 -26.99 -21.43
CA ARG A 265 76.14 -27.02 -21.90
C ARG A 265 76.49 -28.45 -22.25
N LEU A 266 76.90 -28.66 -23.50
CA LEU A 266 77.74 -29.80 -23.81
C LEU A 266 79.01 -29.62 -22.98
N ASN A 267 79.29 -30.56 -22.06
CA ASN A 267 80.62 -30.68 -21.51
C ASN A 267 81.53 -31.16 -22.65
N LEU A 268 82.06 -30.20 -23.39
CA LEU A 268 83.28 -30.40 -24.15
C LEU A 268 84.40 -30.37 -23.11
N GLU A 269 84.77 -31.54 -22.62
CA GLU A 269 86.00 -31.75 -21.86
C GLU A 269 87.18 -31.55 -22.83
N THR A 270 87.57 -30.28 -22.98
CA THR A 270 88.70 -29.87 -23.82
C THR A 270 90.00 -30.20 -23.11
N ASP A 271 90.40 -31.48 -23.16
CA ASP A 271 91.81 -31.84 -23.06
C ASP A 271 92.55 -31.21 -24.24
N ALA A 272 93.21 -30.08 -23.99
CA ALA A 272 94.04 -29.40 -24.97
C ALA A 272 95.42 -30.08 -25.04
N PRO A 273 95.81 -30.70 -26.18
CA PRO A 273 97.13 -31.31 -26.30
C PRO A 273 98.23 -30.24 -26.35
N THR A 274 99.34 -30.51 -25.67
CA THR A 274 100.53 -29.65 -25.68
C THR A 274 101.19 -29.63 -27.06
N GLU A 275 101.84 -28.52 -27.42
CA GLU A 275 102.14 -28.16 -28.83
C GLU A 275 103.16 -29.08 -29.56
N ASP A 276 103.87 -29.98 -28.86
CA ASP A 276 104.99 -30.80 -29.37
C ASP A 276 104.56 -32.02 -30.24
N ASP A 277 103.26 -32.29 -30.35
CA ASP A 277 102.71 -33.41 -31.14
C ASP A 277 102.11 -32.99 -32.50
N ALA A 278 101.96 -31.69 -32.77
CA ALA A 278 101.25 -31.18 -33.96
C ALA A 278 101.79 -31.74 -35.30
N GLN A 279 103.10 -31.96 -35.41
CA GLN A 279 103.72 -32.50 -36.63
C GLN A 279 103.62 -34.03 -36.73
N LYS A 280 103.54 -34.77 -35.62
CA LYS A 280 103.27 -36.23 -35.65
C LYS A 280 101.79 -36.53 -35.93
N PHE A 281 100.90 -35.62 -35.55
CA PHE A 281 99.47 -35.71 -35.84
C PHE A 281 99.16 -35.65 -37.33
N ILE A 282 99.83 -34.80 -38.12
CA ILE A 282 99.51 -34.65 -39.56
C ILE A 282 99.79 -35.93 -40.35
N ASP A 283 100.95 -36.57 -40.17
CA ASP A 283 101.27 -37.83 -40.85
C ASP A 283 100.33 -38.97 -40.43
N SER A 284 99.98 -39.05 -39.15
CA SER A 284 99.06 -40.08 -38.62
C SER A 284 97.58 -39.82 -38.93
N LEU A 285 97.17 -38.57 -39.18
CA LEU A 285 95.78 -38.20 -39.53
C LEU A 285 95.30 -38.92 -40.78
N SER A 286 96.18 -39.08 -41.79
CA SER A 286 95.87 -39.72 -43.07
C SER A 286 95.44 -41.19 -42.92
N ALA A 287 96.04 -41.91 -41.97
CA ALA A 287 95.76 -43.31 -41.67
C ALA A 287 94.58 -43.50 -40.69
N PHE A 288 94.12 -42.43 -40.04
CA PHE A 288 93.11 -42.49 -38.96
C PHE A 288 91.88 -41.62 -39.21
N ILE A 289 91.52 -41.33 -40.47
CA ILE A 289 90.19 -40.82 -40.84
C ILE A 289 89.14 -41.93 -40.67
N ARG A 290 88.94 -42.38 -39.43
CA ARG A 290 87.85 -43.27 -39.06
C ARG A 290 86.61 -42.41 -38.88
N ILE A 291 85.72 -42.42 -39.87
CA ILE A 291 84.43 -41.71 -39.81
C ILE A 291 83.68 -42.17 -38.56
N ARG A 292 83.70 -41.34 -37.52
CA ARG A 292 82.94 -41.55 -36.30
C ARG A 292 81.58 -40.93 -36.51
N GLU A 293 80.58 -41.77 -36.75
CA GLU A 293 79.19 -41.33 -36.69
C GLU A 293 78.94 -40.66 -35.33
N VAL A 294 78.55 -39.38 -35.37
CA VAL A 294 78.19 -38.64 -34.17
C VAL A 294 76.78 -39.06 -33.74
N ASN A 295 76.68 -40.25 -33.17
CA ASN A 295 75.48 -40.79 -32.53
C ASN A 295 75.20 -40.11 -31.17
N ALA A 296 75.48 -38.80 -31.09
CA ALA A 296 74.95 -37.89 -30.10
C ALA A 296 73.96 -36.98 -30.84
N PRO A 297 72.66 -36.96 -30.49
CA PRO A 297 71.71 -36.04 -31.09
C PRO A 297 72.25 -34.62 -30.99
N ILE A 298 72.38 -33.93 -32.12
CA ILE A 298 72.87 -32.54 -32.18
C ILE A 298 71.83 -31.69 -31.49
N ALA A 299 71.99 -31.49 -30.18
CA ALA A 299 71.13 -30.64 -29.38
C ALA A 299 71.14 -29.25 -30.01
N PRO A 300 70.00 -28.74 -30.53
CA PRO A 300 69.96 -27.40 -31.08
C PRO A 300 70.43 -26.43 -30.01
N LEU A 301 71.35 -25.53 -30.37
CA LEU A 301 71.69 -24.39 -29.54
C LEU A 301 70.40 -23.61 -29.30
N VAL A 302 69.78 -23.79 -28.13
CA VAL A 302 68.44 -23.26 -27.83
C VAL A 302 68.53 -21.75 -27.91
N SER A 303 68.04 -21.19 -29.01
CA SER A 303 68.28 -19.80 -29.37
C SER A 303 67.48 -18.89 -28.45
N ALA A 304 67.87 -17.62 -28.38
CA ALA A 304 67.08 -16.61 -27.67
C ALA A 304 65.62 -16.53 -28.21
N SER A 305 65.37 -16.95 -29.45
CA SER A 305 64.02 -17.04 -30.02
C SER A 305 63.22 -18.24 -29.47
N ASP A 306 63.88 -19.37 -29.21
CA ASP A 306 63.25 -20.56 -28.63
C ASP A 306 62.92 -20.32 -27.15
N ALA A 307 63.78 -19.58 -26.44
CA ALA A 307 63.52 -19.10 -25.07
C ALA A 307 62.23 -18.28 -24.96
N GLY A 308 61.99 -17.37 -25.92
CA GLY A 308 60.76 -16.60 -26.00
C GLY A 308 59.54 -17.49 -26.23
N ARG A 309 59.59 -18.38 -27.25
CA ARG A 309 58.47 -19.27 -27.56
C ARG A 309 58.12 -20.22 -26.41
N ALA A 310 59.10 -20.74 -25.68
CA ALA A 310 58.86 -21.58 -24.51
C ALA A 310 58.06 -20.85 -23.41
N ARG A 311 58.32 -19.55 -23.19
CA ARG A 311 57.56 -18.74 -22.20
C ARG A 311 56.13 -18.50 -22.66
N GLU A 312 55.92 -18.16 -23.94
CA GLU A 312 54.56 -17.92 -24.44
C GLU A 312 53.71 -19.20 -24.49
N VAL A 313 54.31 -20.37 -24.75
CA VAL A 313 53.62 -21.67 -24.61
C VAL A 313 53.25 -21.95 -23.15
N LEU A 314 54.11 -21.61 -22.19
CA LEU A 314 53.80 -21.75 -20.77
C LEU A 314 52.71 -20.76 -20.32
N ARG A 315 52.78 -19.49 -20.74
CA ARG A 315 51.70 -18.50 -20.56
C ARG A 315 50.37 -19.00 -21.12
N LEU A 316 50.35 -19.51 -22.36
CA LEU A 316 49.14 -20.04 -22.98
C LEU A 316 48.54 -21.20 -22.15
N SER A 317 49.37 -22.06 -21.56
CA SER A 317 48.87 -23.10 -20.64
C SER A 317 48.32 -22.53 -19.32
N LEU A 318 48.87 -21.42 -18.80
CA LEU A 318 48.33 -20.72 -17.64
C LEU A 318 47.01 -20.00 -17.96
N GLU A 319 46.84 -19.43 -19.16
CA GLU A 319 45.54 -18.91 -19.62
C GLU A 319 44.49 -20.03 -19.74
N GLN A 320 44.88 -21.22 -20.22
CA GLN A 320 44.00 -22.39 -20.24
C GLN A 320 43.57 -22.83 -18.82
N ILE A 321 44.49 -22.82 -17.85
CA ILE A 321 44.18 -23.07 -16.44
C ILE A 321 43.23 -21.99 -15.87
N LYS A 322 43.49 -20.70 -16.14
CA LYS A 322 42.62 -19.58 -15.71
C LYS A 322 41.19 -19.71 -16.29
N VAL A 323 41.06 -20.14 -17.55
CA VAL A 323 39.74 -20.39 -18.19
C VAL A 323 39.04 -21.63 -17.61
N ALA A 324 39.77 -22.71 -17.31
CA ALA A 324 39.20 -23.89 -16.66
C ALA A 324 38.69 -23.59 -15.24
N LEU A 325 39.48 -22.82 -14.47
CA LEU A 325 39.11 -22.34 -13.13
C LEU A 325 37.80 -21.54 -13.13
N VAL A 326 37.68 -20.54 -14.01
CA VAL A 326 36.47 -19.70 -14.14
C VAL A 326 35.24 -20.51 -14.60
N ARG A 327 35.44 -21.64 -15.28
CA ARG A 327 34.37 -22.57 -15.68
C ARG A 327 34.06 -23.65 -14.65
N GLU A 328 34.74 -23.68 -13.51
CA GLU A 328 34.71 -24.78 -12.51
C GLU A 328 35.00 -26.17 -13.12
N ASP A 329 35.82 -26.21 -14.17
CA ASP A 329 36.05 -27.41 -15.00
C ASP A 329 37.29 -28.18 -14.50
N GLN A 330 37.06 -29.10 -13.54
CA GLN A 330 38.13 -29.84 -12.86
C GLN A 330 39.04 -30.61 -13.81
N GLU A 331 38.47 -31.29 -14.82
CA GLU A 331 39.24 -32.12 -15.75
C GLU A 331 40.20 -31.27 -16.59
N LEU A 332 39.73 -30.13 -17.10
CA LEU A 332 40.59 -29.19 -17.82
C LEU A 332 41.60 -28.48 -16.91
N PHE A 333 41.25 -28.22 -15.65
CA PHE A 333 42.13 -27.59 -14.67
C PHE A 333 43.30 -28.51 -14.29
N ASP A 334 43.01 -29.76 -13.91
CA ASP A 334 44.03 -30.76 -13.55
C ASP A 334 44.89 -31.13 -14.77
N ALA A 335 44.29 -31.30 -15.96
CA ALA A 335 45.02 -31.51 -17.21
C ALA A 335 45.94 -30.33 -17.55
N GLY A 336 45.46 -29.09 -17.34
CA GLY A 336 46.21 -27.85 -17.52
C GLY A 336 47.38 -27.72 -16.55
N LEU A 337 47.16 -27.92 -15.24
CA LEU A 337 48.22 -27.93 -14.22
C LEU A 337 49.29 -28.98 -14.55
N ALA A 338 48.88 -30.19 -14.94
CA ALA A 338 49.80 -31.25 -15.36
C ALA A 338 50.56 -30.87 -16.63
N GLN A 339 49.94 -30.16 -17.59
CA GLN A 339 50.62 -29.65 -18.79
C GLN A 339 51.64 -28.56 -18.45
N ALA A 340 51.27 -27.56 -17.64
CA ALA A 340 52.18 -26.51 -17.19
C ALA A 340 53.39 -27.09 -16.42
N LYS A 341 53.18 -28.13 -15.60
CA LYS A 341 54.26 -28.89 -14.94
C LYS A 341 55.18 -29.62 -15.93
N ARG A 342 54.63 -30.29 -16.94
CA ARG A 342 55.43 -30.94 -18.00
C ARG A 342 56.25 -29.92 -18.79
N LEU A 343 55.64 -28.80 -19.21
CA LEU A 343 56.29 -27.71 -19.93
C LEU A 343 57.42 -27.08 -19.11
N SER A 344 57.17 -26.77 -17.84
CA SER A 344 58.16 -26.18 -16.93
C SER A 344 59.38 -27.09 -16.78
N ARG A 345 59.18 -28.39 -16.50
CA ARG A 345 60.27 -29.37 -16.35
C ARG A 345 61.02 -29.68 -17.65
N HIS A 346 60.42 -29.45 -18.80
CA HIS A 346 61.04 -29.72 -20.11
C HIS A 346 61.85 -28.53 -20.64
N PHE A 347 61.33 -27.30 -20.48
CA PHE A 347 61.93 -26.10 -21.07
C PHE A 347 62.71 -25.22 -20.09
N PHE A 348 62.50 -25.32 -18.78
CA PHE A 348 63.03 -24.37 -17.79
C PHE A 348 63.82 -25.08 -16.69
N ASP A 349 64.74 -24.35 -16.05
CA ASP A 349 65.36 -24.84 -14.83
C ASP A 349 64.36 -24.70 -13.68
N VAL A 350 64.00 -25.82 -13.07
CA VAL A 350 63.02 -25.92 -11.97
C VAL A 350 63.67 -26.16 -10.61
N THR A 351 65.00 -26.27 -10.55
CA THR A 351 65.73 -26.56 -9.31
C THR A 351 65.94 -25.32 -8.43
N GLU A 352 66.11 -24.15 -9.05
CA GLU A 352 66.40 -22.89 -8.37
C GLU A 352 65.55 -21.72 -8.88
N GLY A 353 65.52 -20.63 -8.09
CA GLY A 353 65.03 -19.33 -8.52
C GLY A 353 63.59 -19.32 -9.02
N ALA A 354 63.35 -18.67 -10.16
CA ALA A 354 62.00 -18.42 -10.67
C ALA A 354 61.25 -19.69 -11.07
N GLY A 355 61.92 -20.70 -11.66
CA GLY A 355 61.27 -21.96 -12.03
C GLY A 355 60.86 -22.80 -10.82
N MET A 356 61.63 -22.76 -9.74
CA MET A 356 61.25 -23.37 -8.46
C MET A 356 59.96 -22.71 -7.90
N ARG A 357 59.84 -21.37 -7.97
CA ARG A 357 58.61 -20.66 -7.56
C ARG A 357 57.40 -21.07 -8.40
N VAL A 358 57.56 -21.19 -9.72
CA VAL A 358 56.49 -21.67 -10.63
C VAL A 358 56.06 -23.10 -10.28
N MET A 359 57.00 -24.01 -9.97
CA MET A 359 56.67 -25.37 -9.54
C MET A 359 56.02 -25.41 -8.16
N MET A 360 56.40 -24.53 -7.23
CA MET A 360 55.77 -24.42 -5.91
C MET A 360 54.29 -24.04 -6.04
N VAL A 361 53.95 -22.94 -6.71
CA VAL A 361 52.55 -22.50 -6.87
C VAL A 361 51.72 -23.53 -7.66
N LEU A 362 52.26 -24.08 -8.75
CA LEU A 362 51.54 -25.13 -9.48
C LEU A 362 51.39 -26.43 -8.65
N SER A 363 52.17 -26.65 -7.60
CA SER A 363 52.00 -27.76 -6.65
C SER A 363 51.03 -27.47 -5.51
N THR A 364 50.91 -26.22 -5.04
CA THR A 364 49.90 -25.84 -4.03
C THR A 364 48.48 -25.81 -4.61
N LEU A 365 48.35 -25.57 -5.92
CA LEU A 365 47.07 -25.62 -6.64
C LEU A 365 46.62 -27.04 -7.05
N GLU A 366 47.47 -28.06 -6.88
CA GLU A 366 47.16 -29.45 -7.26
C GLU A 366 46.34 -30.15 -6.16
N GLY A 367 45.24 -30.81 -6.57
CA GLY A 367 44.33 -31.47 -5.63
C GLY A 367 43.27 -30.54 -5.01
N ILE A 368 43.25 -29.24 -5.35
CA ILE A 368 42.12 -28.37 -5.03
C ILE A 368 40.92 -28.79 -5.90
N GLN A 369 39.79 -29.13 -5.25
CA GLN A 369 38.53 -29.31 -5.97
C GLN A 369 37.91 -27.94 -6.27
N ILE A 370 37.88 -27.58 -7.56
CA ILE A 370 37.21 -26.37 -8.07
C ILE A 370 35.78 -26.68 -8.56
N ALA A 371 35.50 -27.92 -8.98
CA ALA A 371 34.18 -28.31 -9.47
C ALA A 371 33.18 -28.52 -8.33
N ARG A 372 32.27 -27.54 -8.15
CA ARG A 372 31.21 -27.61 -7.15
C ARG A 372 29.95 -28.24 -7.75
N ASN A 373 29.48 -29.35 -7.17
CA ASN A 373 28.17 -29.89 -7.52
C ASN A 373 27.08 -29.09 -6.78
N ILE A 374 26.39 -28.21 -7.50
CA ILE A 374 25.34 -27.34 -6.97
C ILE A 374 23.98 -27.96 -7.29
N PRO A 375 23.20 -28.43 -6.29
CA PRO A 375 21.90 -29.06 -6.54
C PRO A 375 20.78 -28.05 -6.80
N ASP A 376 19.67 -28.51 -7.38
CA ASP A 376 18.42 -27.76 -7.50
C ASP A 376 17.85 -27.40 -6.11
N ALA A 377 17.95 -26.11 -5.76
CA ALA A 377 17.48 -25.49 -4.53
C ALA A 377 16.25 -24.57 -4.77
N ALA A 378 15.42 -24.86 -5.78
CA ALA A 378 14.22 -24.08 -6.11
C ALA A 378 12.92 -24.66 -5.50
N ARG A 379 12.99 -25.41 -4.39
CA ARG A 379 11.82 -26.09 -3.81
C ARG A 379 10.92 -25.11 -3.06
N GLY A 380 11.49 -24.27 -2.20
CA GLY A 380 10.82 -23.16 -1.52
C GLY A 380 10.19 -22.17 -2.50
N LEU A 381 10.85 -21.91 -3.64
CA LEU A 381 10.29 -21.10 -4.73
C LEU A 381 9.06 -21.75 -5.38
N ARG A 382 9.09 -23.07 -5.61
CA ARG A 382 7.92 -23.83 -6.12
C ARG A 382 6.78 -23.85 -5.09
N ALA A 383 7.09 -24.05 -3.81
CA ALA A 383 6.11 -24.03 -2.73
C ALA A 383 5.43 -22.64 -2.57
N LEU A 384 6.20 -21.54 -2.62
CA LEU A 384 5.66 -20.18 -2.53
C LEU A 384 4.75 -19.83 -3.71
N LYS A 385 5.11 -20.24 -4.94
CA LYS A 385 4.24 -20.09 -6.12
C LYS A 385 2.92 -20.84 -5.93
N ALA A 386 2.97 -22.12 -5.56
CA ALA A 386 1.77 -22.93 -5.33
C ALA A 386 0.86 -22.33 -4.24
N TYR A 387 1.44 -21.79 -3.15
CA TYR A 387 0.71 -21.09 -2.10
C TYR A 387 -0.01 -19.84 -2.61
N ARG A 388 0.69 -18.96 -3.34
CA ARG A 388 0.13 -17.75 -3.95
C ARG A 388 -0.98 -18.06 -4.96
N ASP A 389 -0.79 -19.11 -5.75
CA ASP A 389 -1.74 -19.50 -6.79
C ASP A 389 -3.02 -20.10 -6.17
N ALA A 390 -2.90 -20.85 -5.07
CA ALA A 390 -4.04 -21.30 -4.27
C ALA A 390 -4.83 -20.13 -3.64
N LEU A 391 -4.15 -19.16 -3.01
CA LEU A 391 -4.79 -17.92 -2.51
C LEU A 391 -5.51 -17.14 -3.62
N THR A 392 -4.97 -17.17 -4.84
CA THR A 392 -5.58 -16.51 -5.99
C THR A 392 -6.85 -17.22 -6.44
N GLN A 393 -6.87 -18.57 -6.43
CA GLN A 393 -8.09 -19.35 -6.70
C GLN A 393 -9.17 -19.16 -5.63
N GLU A 394 -8.79 -19.09 -4.34
CA GLU A 394 -9.70 -18.82 -3.22
C GLU A 394 -10.38 -17.44 -3.34
N ARG A 395 -9.64 -16.41 -3.76
CA ARG A 395 -10.19 -15.07 -4.05
C ARG A 395 -11.13 -15.08 -5.26
N LEU A 396 -10.83 -15.86 -6.30
CA LEU A 396 -11.69 -15.97 -7.49
C LEU A 396 -13.01 -16.70 -7.18
N SER A 397 -12.97 -17.78 -6.39
CA SER A 397 -14.20 -18.51 -6.01
C SER A 397 -15.09 -17.68 -5.08
N THR A 398 -14.51 -17.04 -4.05
CA THR A 398 -15.26 -16.16 -3.14
C THR A 398 -15.82 -14.90 -3.81
N GLY A 399 -15.11 -14.35 -4.81
CA GLY A 399 -15.63 -13.29 -5.66
C GLY A 399 -16.83 -13.72 -6.51
N SER A 400 -16.80 -14.94 -7.06
CA SER A 400 -17.88 -15.50 -7.88
C SER A 400 -19.14 -15.91 -7.09
N VAL A 401 -19.07 -15.97 -5.76
CA VAL A 401 -20.20 -16.33 -4.87
C VAL A 401 -20.93 -15.08 -4.32
N LYS A 402 -20.43 -13.87 -4.63
CA LYS A 402 -21.05 -12.58 -4.27
C LYS A 402 -21.70 -11.84 -5.45
N GLN A 403 -21.97 -12.54 -6.56
CA GLN A 403 -22.74 -12.05 -7.72
C GLN A 403 -24.01 -12.89 -7.90
#